data_AF-A0A3R7BL69-F1
#
_entry.id   AF-A0A3R7BL69-F1
#
_cell.length_a   1.000
_cell.length_b   1.000
_cell.length_c   1.000
_cell.angle_alpha   90.00
_cell.angle_beta   90.00
_cell.angle_gamma   90.00
#
_symmetry.space_group_name_H-M   'P 1'
#
loop_
_entity.id
_entity.type
_entity.pdbx_description
1 polymer ?
#
loop_
_entity_poly.entity_id
_entity_poly.type
_entity_poly.pdbx_seq_one_letter_code
_entity_poly.pdbx_strand_id
1 'polypeptide(L)'
;KTDKFHAGVVGKTGNAGVLKAVEDTPNSIGFVDFGFAEGSDDVIAIGLIDGGKLYSVTEDNIKAQLKDSTADTYPDKLARPLNYLTNGEPNSMEQAFITFAMSPGATTYFEECGYFPVTEIA
;
A
#
# COMPACT_ATOMS: atom_id res chain seq x y z
N LYS A 1 -17.00 -15.10 -16.56
CA LYS A 1 -17.13 -15.28 -15.09
C LYS A 1 -18.44 -14.62 -14.70
N THR A 2 -19.33 -15.31 -14.01
CA THR A 2 -20.50 -14.67 -13.40
C THR A 2 -20.00 -13.77 -12.26
N ASP A 3 -20.57 -12.58 -12.10
CA ASP A 3 -20.19 -11.61 -11.06
C ASP A 3 -20.55 -12.05 -9.62
N LYS A 4 -20.72 -13.36 -9.41
CA LYS A 4 -21.01 -13.94 -8.10
C LYS A 4 -19.70 -14.34 -7.44
N PHE A 5 -19.29 -13.54 -6.46
CA PHE A 5 -18.24 -13.92 -5.52
C PHE A 5 -18.64 -15.18 -4.75
N HIS A 6 -17.64 -15.93 -4.28
CA HIS A 6 -17.87 -17.04 -3.37
C HIS A 6 -18.56 -16.54 -2.09
N ALA A 7 -19.49 -17.32 -1.52
CA ALA A 7 -20.32 -16.88 -0.39
C ALA A 7 -19.52 -16.50 0.88
N GLY A 8 -18.27 -16.99 0.98
CA GLY A 8 -17.34 -16.63 2.06
C GLY A 8 -16.58 -15.31 1.85
N VAL A 9 -16.74 -14.65 0.68
CA VAL A 9 -16.13 -13.34 0.43
C VAL A 9 -17.07 -12.26 0.96
N VAL A 10 -16.58 -11.48 1.92
CA VAL A 10 -17.30 -10.35 2.49
C VAL A 10 -16.57 -9.07 2.13
N GLY A 11 -17.24 -8.18 1.38
CA GLY A 11 -16.70 -6.87 1.05
C GLY A 11 -16.62 -5.96 2.28
N LYS A 12 -15.53 -5.21 2.40
CA LYS A 12 -15.33 -4.17 3.42
C LYS A 12 -14.87 -2.88 2.76
N THR A 13 -15.14 -1.75 3.41
CA THR A 13 -14.85 -0.43 2.88
C THR A 13 -13.47 0.04 3.34
N GLY A 14 -12.57 0.23 2.37
CA GLY A 14 -11.22 0.77 2.61
C GLY A 14 -10.31 -0.16 3.43
N ASN A 15 -9.04 0.26 3.55
CA ASN A 15 -8.02 -0.53 4.26
C ASN A 15 -8.39 -0.78 5.73
N ALA A 16 -8.79 0.26 6.46
CA ALA A 16 -9.20 0.14 7.87
C ALA A 16 -10.37 -0.83 8.06
N GLY A 17 -11.35 -0.84 7.16
CA GLY A 17 -12.48 -1.77 7.23
C GLY A 17 -12.09 -3.22 6.92
N VAL A 18 -11.12 -3.44 6.03
CA VAL A 18 -10.57 -4.78 5.76
C VAL A 18 -9.74 -5.25 6.96
N LEU A 19 -8.80 -4.44 7.45
CA LEU A 19 -7.98 -4.76 8.63
C LEU A 19 -8.86 -5.19 9.81
N LYS A 20 -9.83 -4.35 10.18
CA LYS A 20 -10.71 -4.63 11.31
C LYS A 20 -11.49 -5.94 11.13
N ALA A 21 -11.92 -6.24 9.91
CA ALA A 21 -12.63 -7.49 9.64
C ALA A 21 -11.73 -8.72 9.79
N VAL A 22 -10.44 -8.60 9.46
CA VAL A 22 -9.47 -9.69 9.65
C VAL A 22 -9.17 -9.88 11.13
N GLU A 23 -8.93 -8.80 11.88
CA GLU A 23 -8.72 -8.81 13.34
C GLU A 23 -9.89 -9.49 14.07
N ASP A 24 -11.12 -9.16 13.71
CA ASP A 24 -12.32 -9.67 14.38
C ASP A 24 -12.72 -11.11 13.96
N THR A 25 -12.10 -11.66 12.91
CA THR A 25 -12.53 -12.93 12.31
C THR A 25 -11.38 -13.93 12.22
N PRO A 26 -11.29 -14.90 13.15
CA PRO A 26 -10.30 -15.97 13.09
C PRO A 26 -10.34 -16.75 11.77
N ASN A 27 -9.18 -17.16 11.27
CA ASN A 27 -9.01 -17.90 10.01
C ASN A 27 -9.50 -17.13 8.76
N SER A 28 -9.50 -15.80 8.81
CA SER A 28 -9.79 -14.96 7.65
C SER A 28 -8.49 -14.42 7.00
N ILE A 29 -8.62 -13.92 5.79
CA ILE A 29 -7.54 -13.25 5.04
C ILE A 29 -8.15 -12.09 4.24
N GLY A 30 -7.42 -10.98 4.15
CA GLY A 30 -7.81 -9.80 3.38
C GLY A 30 -6.62 -9.17 2.67
N PHE A 31 -6.92 -8.27 1.72
CA PHE A 31 -5.92 -7.43 1.06
C PHE A 31 -5.99 -6.03 1.66
N VAL A 32 -4.87 -5.57 2.21
CA VAL A 32 -4.76 -4.25 2.85
C VAL A 32 -3.40 -3.65 2.52
N ASP A 33 -3.32 -2.32 2.43
CA ASP A 33 -2.06 -1.62 2.28
C ASP A 33 -1.14 -1.90 3.49
N PHE A 34 0.16 -2.08 3.23
CA PHE A 34 1.14 -2.55 4.20
C PHE A 34 1.14 -1.76 5.52
N GLY A 35 1.23 -0.43 5.45
CA GLY A 35 1.32 0.39 6.66
C GLY A 35 0.04 0.43 7.50
N PHE A 36 -1.09 -0.06 7.00
CA PHE A 36 -2.27 -0.29 7.85
C PHE A 36 -2.15 -1.56 8.68
N ALA A 37 -1.48 -2.60 8.16
CA ALA A 37 -1.33 -3.88 8.84
C ALA A 37 -0.09 -3.96 9.74
N GLU A 38 1.01 -3.30 9.36
CA GLU A 38 2.29 -3.41 10.07
C GLU A 38 2.22 -3.00 11.56
N GLY A 39 1.32 -2.08 11.90
CA GLY A 39 1.11 -1.62 13.28
C GLY A 39 0.09 -2.41 14.09
N SER A 40 -0.51 -3.48 13.55
CA SER A 40 -1.50 -4.29 14.27
C SER A 40 -0.84 -5.42 15.05
N ASP A 41 -1.25 -5.60 16.31
CA ASP A 41 -0.82 -6.73 17.16
C ASP A 41 -1.62 -8.02 16.87
N ASP A 42 -2.73 -7.92 16.13
CA ASP A 42 -3.71 -8.99 15.94
C ASP A 42 -3.61 -9.69 14.57
N VAL A 43 -2.91 -9.08 13.61
CA VAL A 43 -2.73 -9.64 12.27
C VAL A 43 -1.26 -9.69 11.86
N ILE A 44 -0.97 -10.54 10.88
CA ILE A 44 0.36 -10.63 10.28
C ILE A 44 0.26 -10.47 8.77
N ALA A 45 1.25 -9.81 8.17
CA ALA A 45 1.45 -9.86 6.75
C ALA A 45 2.02 -11.24 6.36
N ILE A 46 1.31 -11.98 5.50
CA ILE A 46 1.76 -13.30 5.06
C ILE A 46 2.71 -13.19 3.86
N GLY A 47 3.72 -14.06 3.80
CA GLY A 47 4.62 -14.16 2.66
C GLY A 47 3.89 -14.48 1.36
N LEU A 48 4.35 -13.88 0.25
CA LEU A 48 3.74 -14.02 -1.06
C LEU A 48 4.55 -15.00 -1.91
N ILE A 49 3.90 -15.92 -2.63
CA ILE A 49 4.56 -16.85 -3.53
C ILE A 49 4.17 -16.53 -4.96
N ASP A 50 5.15 -16.24 -5.82
CA ASP A 50 4.96 -16.12 -7.27
C ASP A 50 6.09 -16.84 -8.00
N GLY A 51 5.74 -17.65 -9.00
CA GLY A 51 6.71 -18.45 -9.75
C GLY A 51 7.57 -19.42 -8.92
N GLY A 52 7.14 -19.79 -7.70
CA GLY A 52 7.92 -20.61 -6.77
C GLY A 52 8.92 -19.83 -5.90
N LYS A 53 9.00 -18.50 -6.07
CA LYS A 53 9.77 -17.61 -5.20
C LYS A 53 8.90 -17.10 -4.06
N LEU A 54 9.44 -17.13 -2.85
CA LEU A 54 8.82 -16.53 -1.67
C LEU A 54 9.32 -15.08 -1.50
N TYR A 55 8.39 -14.15 -1.41
CA TYR A 55 8.64 -12.75 -1.07
C TYR A 55 8.24 -12.51 0.38
N SER A 56 9.18 -11.98 1.16
CA SER A 56 8.90 -11.53 2.53
C SER A 56 8.30 -10.13 2.49
N VAL A 57 7.16 -9.94 3.15
CA VAL A 57 6.47 -8.65 3.24
C VAL A 57 7.13 -7.82 4.34
N THR A 58 8.10 -6.99 3.98
CA THR A 58 8.83 -6.10 4.88
C THR A 58 8.91 -4.71 4.26
N GLU A 59 9.01 -3.68 5.10
CA GLU A 59 9.19 -2.30 4.66
C GLU A 59 10.38 -2.16 3.70
N ASP A 60 11.54 -2.73 4.04
CA ASP A 60 12.77 -2.67 3.23
C ASP A 60 12.58 -3.28 1.84
N ASN A 61 11.95 -4.46 1.74
CA ASN A 61 11.68 -5.10 0.46
C ASN A 61 10.70 -4.28 -0.38
N ILE A 62 9.66 -3.73 0.23
CA ILE A 62 8.68 -2.91 -0.50
C ILE A 62 9.34 -1.63 -1.00
N LYS A 63 10.13 -0.95 -0.16
CA LYS A 63 10.89 0.26 -0.55
C LYS A 63 11.91 -0.04 -1.65
N ALA A 64 12.64 -1.15 -1.57
CA ALA A 64 13.59 -1.55 -2.61
C ALA A 64 12.90 -1.79 -3.95
N GLN A 65 11.74 -2.46 -3.96
CA GLN A 65 10.94 -2.65 -5.17
C GLN A 65 10.36 -1.35 -5.72
N LEU A 66 9.94 -0.41 -4.86
CA LEU A 66 9.44 0.91 -5.29
C LEU A 66 10.54 1.76 -5.95
N LYS A 67 11.79 1.65 -5.48
CA LYS A 67 12.95 2.35 -6.05
C LYS A 67 13.39 1.78 -7.39
N ASP A 68 13.33 0.46 -7.52
CA ASP A 68 13.74 -0.26 -8.72
C ASP A 68 12.80 -1.44 -8.96
N SER A 69 11.95 -1.32 -9.99
CA SER A 69 11.01 -2.38 -10.38
C SER A 69 11.70 -3.69 -10.78
N THR A 70 13.01 -3.65 -11.07
CA THR A 70 13.81 -4.83 -11.41
C THR A 70 14.51 -5.47 -10.21
N ALA A 71 14.43 -4.86 -9.01
CA ALA A 71 15.05 -5.38 -7.79
C ALA A 71 14.51 -6.76 -7.38
N ASP A 72 13.25 -7.05 -7.74
CA ASP A 72 12.61 -8.34 -7.49
C ASP A 72 12.63 -8.69 -5.99
N THR A 73 12.42 -7.69 -5.13
CA THR A 73 12.42 -7.83 -3.65
C THR A 73 11.01 -7.95 -3.10
N TYR A 74 10.03 -7.44 -3.84
CA TYR A 74 8.59 -7.55 -3.58
C TYR A 74 7.86 -7.69 -4.93
N PRO A 75 6.66 -8.30 -5.01
CA PRO A 75 5.98 -8.43 -6.30
C PRO A 75 5.70 -7.07 -6.96
N ASP A 76 6.21 -6.90 -8.19
CA ASP A 76 6.27 -5.63 -8.93
C ASP A 76 4.93 -4.87 -9.02
N LYS A 77 3.81 -5.59 -9.09
CA LYS A 77 2.47 -4.97 -9.21
C LYS A 77 1.77 -4.71 -7.88
N LEU A 78 2.37 -5.12 -6.77
CA LEU A 78 1.85 -4.92 -5.41
C LEU A 78 2.58 -3.79 -4.67
N ALA A 79 3.71 -3.32 -5.21
CA ALA A 79 4.36 -2.08 -4.83
C ALA A 79 4.16 -1.06 -5.94
N ARG A 80 3.47 0.05 -5.68
CA ARG A 80 3.15 1.05 -6.72
C ARG A 80 3.22 2.48 -6.19
N PRO A 81 3.58 3.46 -7.03
CA PRO A 81 3.46 4.86 -6.66
C PRO A 81 1.99 5.26 -6.50
N LEU A 82 1.74 6.23 -5.62
CA LEU A 82 0.47 6.94 -5.51
C LEU A 82 0.56 8.23 -6.32
N ASN A 83 -0.29 8.36 -7.32
CA ASN A 83 -0.24 9.46 -8.27
C ASN A 83 -1.28 10.53 -7.94
N TYR A 84 -0.89 11.80 -8.05
CA TYR A 84 -1.85 12.90 -8.17
C TYR A 84 -2.47 12.87 -9.56
N LEU A 85 -3.80 12.88 -9.62
CA LEU A 85 -4.56 13.02 -10.85
C LEU A 85 -5.13 14.44 -10.91
N THR A 86 -4.76 15.20 -11.94
CA THR A 86 -5.17 16.60 -12.11
C THR A 86 -6.04 16.75 -13.36
N ASN A 87 -6.96 17.72 -13.35
CA ASN A 87 -7.79 18.02 -14.51
C ASN A 87 -7.08 19.03 -15.43
N GLY A 88 -6.09 18.54 -16.17
CA GLY A 88 -5.18 19.38 -16.94
C GLY A 88 -4.00 19.89 -16.12
N GLU A 89 -3.32 20.91 -16.65
CA GLU A 89 -2.15 21.52 -16.00
C GLU A 89 -2.55 22.25 -14.71
N PRO A 90 -1.90 21.94 -13.56
CA PRO A 90 -2.16 22.64 -12.30
C PRO A 90 -1.93 24.15 -12.43
N ASN A 91 -2.83 24.95 -11.88
CA ASN A 91 -2.58 26.36 -11.68
C ASN A 91 -1.51 26.58 -10.58
N SER A 92 -1.08 27.83 -10.39
CA SER A 92 0.00 28.14 -9.45
C SER A 92 -0.26 27.68 -8.00
N MET A 93 -1.52 27.71 -7.53
CA MET A 93 -1.86 27.28 -6.17
C MET A 93 -1.88 25.75 -6.08
N GLU A 94 -2.46 25.07 -7.06
CA GLU A 94 -2.48 23.60 -7.13
C GLU A 94 -1.05 23.04 -7.22
N GLN A 95 -0.21 23.65 -8.06
CA GLN A 95 1.19 23.28 -8.19
C GLN A 95 1.96 23.52 -6.89
N ALA A 96 1.72 24.63 -6.19
CA ALA A 96 2.37 24.91 -4.90
C ALA A 96 2.01 23.86 -3.84
N PHE A 97 0.76 23.42 -3.80
CA PHE A 97 0.33 22.34 -2.92
C PHE A 97 1.01 21.01 -3.26
N ILE A 98 1.01 20.61 -4.54
CA ILE A 98 1.68 19.37 -4.99
C ILE A 98 3.17 19.41 -4.63
N THR A 99 3.84 20.54 -4.88
CA THR A 99 5.25 20.72 -4.53
C THR A 99 5.50 20.62 -3.03
N PHE A 100 4.62 21.20 -2.19
CA PHE A 100 4.70 21.05 -0.74
C PHE A 100 4.53 19.58 -0.31
N ALA A 101 3.49 18.90 -0.82
CA ALA A 101 3.19 17.52 -0.48
C ALA A 101 4.31 16.55 -0.89
N MET A 102 5.05 16.86 -1.97
CA MET A 102 6.21 16.07 -2.40
C MET A 102 7.54 16.50 -1.75
N SER A 103 7.51 17.46 -0.83
CA SER A 103 8.71 18.00 -0.18
C SER A 103 9.13 17.20 1.06
N PRO A 104 10.40 17.32 1.49
CA PRO A 104 10.84 16.76 2.78
C PRO A 104 10.05 17.26 3.99
N GLY A 105 9.43 18.44 3.91
CA GLY A 105 8.62 18.99 5.01
C GLY A 105 7.28 18.27 5.21
N ALA A 106 6.89 17.38 4.30
CA ALA A 106 5.63 16.65 4.36
C ALA A 106 5.79 15.15 4.68
N THR A 107 7.01 14.63 4.85
CA THR A 107 7.27 13.17 5.00
C THR A 107 6.50 12.55 6.15
N THR A 108 6.51 13.20 7.32
CA THR A 108 5.82 12.75 8.54
C THR A 108 4.33 12.47 8.30
N TYR A 109 3.67 13.21 7.41
CA TYR A 109 2.23 13.02 7.17
C TYR A 109 1.93 11.72 6.40
N PHE A 110 2.87 11.27 5.55
CA PHE A 110 2.74 9.99 4.85
C PHE A 110 3.02 8.83 5.79
N GLU A 111 4.09 8.94 6.58
CA GLU A 111 4.50 7.93 7.56
C GLU A 111 3.40 7.68 8.61
N GLU A 112 2.80 8.74 9.17
CA GLU A 112 1.68 8.64 10.12
C GLU A 112 0.44 7.95 9.53
N CYS A 113 0.29 7.95 8.20
CA CYS A 113 -0.80 7.29 7.49
C CYS A 113 -0.41 5.90 6.93
N GLY A 114 0.79 5.39 7.25
CA GLY A 114 1.25 4.09 6.78
C GLY A 114 1.72 4.07 5.31
N TYR A 115 2.15 5.21 4.78
CA TYR A 115 2.68 5.35 3.42
C TYR A 115 4.15 5.74 3.41
N PHE A 116 4.84 5.41 2.31
CA PHE A 116 6.21 5.84 2.08
C PHE A 116 6.24 7.17 1.33
N PRO A 117 6.92 8.20 1.85
CA PRO A 117 7.04 9.47 1.17
C PRO A 117 7.88 9.32 -0.11
N VAL A 118 7.54 10.09 -1.16
CA VAL A 118 8.23 10.02 -2.46
C VAL A 118 9.73 10.29 -2.34
N THR A 119 10.14 11.12 -1.37
CA THR A 119 11.54 11.43 -1.08
C THR A 119 12.38 10.24 -0.64
N GLU A 120 11.74 9.15 -0.21
CA GLU A 120 12.43 7.91 0.19
C GLU A 120 12.50 6.88 -0.92
N ILE A 121 11.75 7.05 -2.01
CA ILE A 121 11.60 6.04 -3.08
C ILE A 121 11.93 6.57 -4.48
N ALA A 122 12.06 7.88 -4.65
CA ALA A 122 12.44 8.54 -5.91
C ALA A 122 13.95 8.76 -6.05
#